data_AF-A0A669R4T7-F1
#
_entry.id   AF-A0A669R4T7-F1
#
_cell.length_a   1.000
_cell.length_b   1.000
_cell.length_c   1.000
_cell.angle_alpha   90.00
_cell.angle_beta   90.00
_cell.angle_gamma   90.00
#
_symmetry.space_group_name_H-M   'P 1'
#
loop_
_entity.id
_entity.type
_entity.pdbx_description
1 polymer ?
#
loop_
_entity_poly.entity_id
_entity_poly.type
_entity_poly.pdbx_seq_one_letter_code
_entity_poly.pdbx_strand_id
1 'polypeptide(L)' 'MELRIEHTWDGLPVSRDPVTIALKSYDAGLLMQVSAPFFNDPPAPLGAPGKPFRELWDYEGKCNFRCKYLI' A
#
# COMPACT_ATOMS: atom_id res chain seq x y z
N MET A 1 -5.80 5.38 20.96
CA MET A 1 -6.17 6.33 19.88
C MET A 1 -6.18 5.56 18.57
N GLU A 2 -7.18 5.79 17.70
CA GLU A 2 -7.26 5.18 16.37
C GLU A 2 -7.45 6.29 15.33
N LEU A 3 -6.62 6.25 14.28
CA LEU A 3 -6.67 7.15 13.14
C LEU A 3 -7.01 6.35 11.89
N ARG A 4 -7.81 6.94 11.00
CA ARG A 4 -8.23 6.33 9.73
C ARG A 4 -7.83 7.23 8.56
N ILE A 5 -7.29 6.63 7.51
CA ILE A 5 -7.00 7.33 6.26
C ILE A 5 -8.22 7.19 5.35
N GLU A 6 -9.08 8.20 5.34
CA GLU A 6 -10.35 8.21 4.61
C GLU A 6 -10.34 9.14 3.39
N HIS A 7 -9.36 10.04 3.31
CA HIS A 7 -9.26 11.03 2.25
C HIS A 7 -7.89 10.97 1.58
N THR A 8 -7.89 11.22 0.28
CA THR A 8 -6.71 11.38 -0.54
C THR A 8 -6.13 12.79 -0.36
N TRP A 9 -4.94 13.03 -0.91
CA TRP A 9 -4.20 14.29 -0.70
C TRP A 9 -4.94 15.52 -1.25
N ASP A 10 -5.81 15.33 -2.25
CA ASP A 10 -6.67 16.36 -2.85
C ASP A 10 -8.07 16.43 -2.19
N GLY A 11 -8.25 15.72 -1.08
CA GLY A 11 -9.48 15.76 -0.28
C GLY A 11 -10.61 14.87 -0.81
N LEU A 12 -10.38 14.09 -1.87
CA LEU A 12 -11.38 13.13 -2.36
C LEU A 12 -11.47 11.92 -1.41
N PRO A 13 -12.68 11.36 -1.20
CA PRO A 13 -12.86 10.19 -0.36
C PRO A 13 -12.14 8.97 -0.96
N VAL A 14 -11.47 8.19 -0.12
CA VAL A 14 -10.80 6.95 -0.48
C VAL A 14 -11.85 5.87 -0.72
N SER A 15 -11.97 5.37 -1.96
CA SER A 15 -12.99 4.37 -2.32
C SER A 15 -12.62 2.90 -2.00
N ARG A 16 -11.52 2.68 -1.26
CA ARG A 16 -10.90 1.36 -0.99
C ARG A 16 -10.79 1.12 0.51
N ASP A 17 -10.44 -0.13 0.88
CA ASP A 17 -10.29 -0.51 2.29
C ASP A 17 -9.39 0.48 3.05
N PRO A 18 -9.87 1.05 4.17
CA PRO A 18 -9.19 2.12 4.87
C PRO A 18 -7.96 1.60 5.60
N VAL A 19 -6.90 2.41 5.59
CA VAL A 19 -5.72 2.18 6.45
C VAL A 19 -6.05 2.68 7.86
N THR A 20 -5.83 1.83 8.85
CA THR A 20 -6.05 2.12 10.27
C THR A 20 -4.72 2.18 11.02
N ILE A 21 -4.54 3.22 11.83
CA ILE A 21 -3.36 3.42 12.66
C ILE A 21 -3.82 3.51 14.12
N ALA A 22 -3.45 2.54 14.94
CA ALA A 22 -3.73 2.53 16.37
C ALA A 22 -2.48 2.92 17.17
N LEU A 23 -2.61 3.95 18.01
CA LEU A 23 -1.60 4.37 18.97
C LEU A 23 -2.01 3.93 20.38
N LYS A 24 -1.15 3.14 21.01
CA LYS A 24 -1.32 2.60 22.36
C LYS A 24 -0.15 3.06 23.23
N SER A 25 -0.45 3.50 24.45
CA SER A 25 0.58 3.75 25.46
C SER A 25 1.23 2.42 25.87
N TYR A 26 2.55 2.42 26.02
CA TYR A 26 3.33 1.27 26.47
C TYR A 26 4.32 1.74 27.53
N ASP A 27 4.76 0.86 28.44
CA ASP A 27 5.50 1.24 29.66
C ASP A 27 6.77 2.08 29.41
N ALA A 28 7.39 1.94 28.24
CA ALA A 28 8.57 2.71 27.83
C ALA A 28 8.34 3.59 26.59
N GLY A 29 7.09 3.81 26.14
CA GLY A 29 6.84 4.64 24.96
C GLY A 29 5.46 4.50 24.34
N LEU A 30 5.40 4.66 23.01
CA LEU A 30 4.18 4.61 22.22
C LEU A 30 4.26 3.47 21.21
N LEU A 31 3.31 2.54 21.28
CA LEU A 31 3.15 1.49 20.29
C LEU A 31 2.24 1.99 19.17
N MET A 32 2.79 2.03 17.96
CA MET A 32 2.04 2.33 16.73
C MET A 32 1.78 1.04 15.97
N GLN A 33 0.50 0.71 15.77
CA GLN A 33 0.04 -0.45 15.04
C GLN A 33 -0.68 0.01 13.77
N VAL A 34 -0.14 -0.34 12.60
CA VAL A 34 -0.72 0.01 11.30
C VAL A 34 -1.35 -1.23 10.69
N SER A 35 -2.60 -1.13 10.27
CA SER A 35 -3.34 -2.15 9.55
C SER A 35 -3.77 -1.58 8.20
N ALA A 36 -3.28 -2.17 7.12
CA ALA A 36 -3.54 -1.74 5.76
C ALA A 36 -3.77 -2.96 4.86
N PRO A 37 -4.63 -2.84 3.82
CA PRO A 37 -4.69 -3.84 2.76
C PRO A 37 -3.33 -3.96 2.06
N PHE A 38 -2.91 -5.19 1.78
CA PHE A 38 -1.71 -5.46 1.00
C PHE A 38 -2.03 -5.33 -0.49
N PHE A 39 -1.41 -4.36 -1.15
CA PHE A 39 -1.49 -4.22 -2.61
C PHE A 39 -0.31 -4.97 -3.20
N ASN A 40 -0.57 -6.14 -3.79
CA ASN A 40 0.46 -6.90 -4.48
C ASN A 40 1.10 -6.03 -5.57
N ASP A 41 2.43 -6.01 -5.60
CA ASP A 41 3.14 -5.45 -6.74
C ASP A 41 2.84 -6.31 -7.99
N PRO A 42 2.65 -5.68 -9.16
CA PRO A 42 2.60 -6.43 -10.40
C PRO A 42 3.91 -7.22 -10.57
N PRO A 43 3.86 -8.43 -11.15
CA PRO A 43 5.05 -9.21 -11.40
C PRO A 43 6.06 -8.38 -12.22
N ALA A 44 7.33 -8.43 -11.80
CA ALA A 44 8.39 -7.70 -12.46
C ALA A 44 8.44 -8.09 -13.95
N PRO A 45 8.70 -7.12 -14.85
CA PRO A 45 8.88 -7.41 -16.27
C PRO A 45 10.04 -8.40 -16.46
N LEU A 46 9.93 -9.26 -17.47
CA LEU A 46 11.01 -10.15 -17.88
C LEU A 46 12.19 -9.30 -18.38
N GLY A 47 13.34 -9.39 -17.71
CA GLY A 47 14.56 -8.69 -18.15
C GLY A 47 15.83 -9.48 -17.87
N ALA A 48 16.87 -9.18 -18.64
CA ALA A 48 18.15 -9.86 -18.53
C ALA A 48 18.87 -9.46 -17.23
N PRO A 49 19.46 -10.42 -16.48
CA PRO A 49 20.26 -10.12 -15.30
C PRO A 49 21.38 -9.12 -15.63
N GLY A 50 21.55 -8.09 -14.78
CA GLY A 50 22.63 -7.10 -14.93
C GLY A 50 22.36 -5.96 -15.92
N LYS A 51 21.16 -5.86 -16.50
CA LYS A 51 20.75 -4.69 -17.30
C LYS A 51 19.75 -3.82 -16.52
N PRO A 52 19.80 -2.47 -16.68
CA PRO A 52 18.80 -1.60 -16.09
C PRO A 52 17.43 -1.87 -16.74
N PHE A 53 16.42 -2.08 -15.91
CA PHE A 53 15.04 -2.10 -16.35
C PHE A 53 14.62 -0.65 -16.64
N ARG A 54 14.56 -0.29 -17.92
CA ARG A 54 13.98 0.98 -18.34
C ARG A 54 12.46 0.91 -18.16
N GLU A 55 11.81 2.04 -17.92
CA GLU A 55 10.34 2.14 -17.90
C GLU A 55 9.66 1.45 -16.70
N LEU A 56 10.38 1.21 -15.61
CA LEU A 56 9.77 0.72 -14.36
C LEU A 56 8.69 1.68 -13.81
N TRP A 57 8.80 2.98 -14.10
CA TRP A 57 7.78 3.98 -13.75
C TRP A 57 6.42 3.72 -14.44
N ASP A 58 6.35 2.93 -15.51
CA ASP A 58 5.07 2.55 -16.13
C ASP A 58 4.30 1.51 -15.29
N TYR A 59 4.97 0.87 -14.32
CA TYR A 59 4.40 -0.08 -13.37
C TYR A 59 4.04 0.59 -12.05
N GLU A 60 4.71 1.68 -11.68
CA GLU A 60 4.42 2.49 -10.49
C GLU A 60 3.24 3.45 -10.77
N GLY A 61 2.01 3.00 -10.46
CA GLY A 61 0.83 3.86 -10.53
C GLY A 61 -0.38 3.24 -11.21
N LYS A 62 -0.23 2.09 -11.88
CA LYS A 62 -1.37 1.28 -12.34
C LYS A 62 -1.82 0.38 -11.20
N CYS A 63 -2.62 0.93 -10.29
CA CYS A 63 -3.41 0.13 -9.35
C CYS A 63 -4.42 -0.70 -10.16
N ASN A 64 -4.03 -1.90 -10.57
CA ASN A 64 -4.88 -2.82 -11.30
C ASN A 64 -5.78 -3.52 -10.27
N PHE A 65 -7.00 -3.00 -10.08
CA PHE A 65 -8.04 -3.57 -9.20
C PHE A 65 -8.56 -4.92 -9.71
N ARG A 66 -7.70 -5.93 -9.86
CA ARG A 66 -8.10 -7.34 -10.05
C ARG A 66 -7.06 -8.26 -9.44
N CYS A 67 -7.25 -8.55 -8.15
CA CYS A 67 -6.89 -9.84 -7.59
C CYS A 67 -8.15 -10.45 -6.98
N LYS A 68 -8.94 -11.14 -7.80
CA LYS A 68 -9.82 -12.19 -7.27
C LYS A 68 -8.92 -13.41 -7.02
N TYR A 69 -8.91 -13.84 -5.76
CA TYR A 69 -8.69 -15.19 -5.25
C TYR A 69 -7.88 -16.15 -6.11
N LEU A 70 -6.72 -16.57 -5.60
CA LEU A 70 -6.27 -17.96 -5.70
C LEU A 70 -5.40 -18.29 -4.49
N ILE A 71 -6.01 -19.04 -3.58
CA ILE A 71 -5.38 -20.11 -2.81
C ILE A 71 -5.11 -21.25 -3.81
#